data_AF-A0AAU9QII7-F1
#
_entry.id   AF-A0AAU9QII7-F1
#
_cell.length_a   1.000
_cell.length_b   1.000
_cell.length_c   1.000
_cell.angle_alpha   90.00
_cell.angle_beta   90.00
_cell.angle_gamma   90.00
#
_symmetry.space_group_name_H-M   'P 1'
#
loop_
_entity.id
_entity.type
_entity.pdbx_description
1 polymer ?
#
loop_
_entity_poly.entity_id
_entity_poly.type
_entity_poly.pdbx_seq_one_letter_code
_entity_poly.pdbx_strand_id
1 'polypeptide(L)'
;MGYKLFALMAFSGSVFASSLASFPENLDRLVLVKQSVIPARDVVLPPNTPTFVQETVKMYNWTNQGRGTNLSIYVPKHKVEAYKKHGPYTDGLTAVAIYEEENIIFVTEHLAGEALYGSYDRQGNDISDSHPSLRIEACYRCHNGYKDICVNGTCAVPIIDVFNE
;
A
#
# COMPACT_ATOMS: atom_id res chain seq x y z
N MET A 1 -43.11 33.05 29.63
CA MET A 1 -42.02 32.08 29.86
C MET A 1 -41.71 31.44 28.50
N GLY A 2 -40.74 31.99 27.77
CA GLY A 2 -40.46 31.58 26.39
C GLY A 2 -39.29 30.60 26.35
N TYR A 3 -39.52 29.36 25.94
CA TYR A 3 -38.48 28.37 25.74
C TYR A 3 -37.75 28.67 24.43
N LYS A 4 -36.49 29.10 24.51
CA LYS A 4 -35.61 29.22 23.35
C LYS A 4 -35.10 27.81 23.00
N LEU A 5 -35.56 27.26 21.89
CA LEU A 5 -35.00 26.05 21.28
C LEU A 5 -33.54 26.35 20.87
N PHE A 6 -32.59 25.65 21.48
CA PHE A 6 -31.20 25.64 21.05
C PHE A 6 -31.07 24.61 19.93
N ALA A 7 -30.98 25.07 18.67
CA ALA A 7 -30.69 24.22 17.54
C ALA A 7 -29.20 23.86 17.54
N LEU A 8 -28.86 22.61 17.86
CA LEU A 8 -27.52 22.06 17.64
C LEU A 8 -27.34 21.82 16.13
N MET A 9 -26.58 22.69 15.46
CA MET A 9 -26.03 22.38 14.14
C MET A 9 -24.90 21.36 14.30
N ALA A 10 -25.15 20.13 13.85
CA ALA A 10 -24.11 19.13 13.67
C ALA A 10 -23.27 19.51 12.44
N PHE A 11 -22.12 20.15 12.67
CA PHE A 11 -21.09 20.30 11.65
C PHE A 11 -20.53 18.91 11.32
N SER A 12 -20.96 18.35 10.19
CA SER A 12 -20.33 17.16 9.61
C SER A 12 -19.02 17.62 8.95
N GLY A 13 -17.92 17.53 9.69
CA GLY A 13 -16.59 17.74 9.10
C GLY A 13 -16.29 16.64 8.11
N SER A 14 -15.91 16.99 6.89
CA SER A 14 -15.33 16.04 5.95
C SER A 14 -14.01 15.53 6.53
N VAL A 15 -14.00 14.29 7.00
CA VAL A 15 -12.76 13.59 7.35
C VAL A 15 -12.14 13.16 6.02
N PHE A 16 -11.10 13.86 5.59
CA PHE A 16 -10.26 13.40 4.50
C PHE A 16 -9.50 12.15 4.98
N ALA A 17 -9.46 11.11 4.16
CA ALA A 17 -8.88 9.82 4.55
C ALA A 17 -7.35 9.95 4.48
N SER A 18 -6.75 10.51 5.53
CA SER A 18 -5.30 10.67 5.62
C SER A 18 -4.60 9.32 5.80
N SER A 19 -3.44 9.19 5.18
CA SER A 19 -2.45 8.16 5.47
C SER A 19 -2.21 8.04 6.97
N LEU A 20 -2.12 6.79 7.46
CA LEU A 20 -1.90 6.48 8.88
C LEU A 20 -0.44 6.19 9.20
N ALA A 21 0.28 5.59 8.24
CA ALA A 21 1.73 5.44 8.30
C ALA A 21 2.41 6.74 7.85
N SER A 22 3.50 7.11 8.50
CA SER A 22 4.25 8.34 8.23
C SER A 22 5.10 8.23 6.95
N PHE A 23 5.30 9.36 6.26
CA PHE A 23 6.26 9.41 5.15
C PHE A 23 7.70 9.16 5.64
N PRO A 24 8.48 8.27 5.01
CA PRO A 24 9.83 7.94 5.45
C PRO A 24 10.86 9.01 5.07
N GLU A 25 11.53 9.61 6.05
CA GLU A 25 12.54 10.66 5.82
C GLU A 25 13.86 10.17 5.19
N ASN A 26 14.16 8.86 5.24
CA ASN A 26 15.46 8.30 4.84
C ASN A 26 15.32 7.13 3.84
N LEU A 27 14.57 7.35 2.75
CA LEU A 27 14.34 6.34 1.69
C LEU A 27 15.65 5.79 1.09
N ASP A 28 16.66 6.65 0.94
CA ASP A 28 17.98 6.34 0.38
C ASP A 28 18.78 5.33 1.21
N ARG A 29 18.44 5.15 2.49
CA ARG A 29 19.12 4.22 3.41
C ARG A 29 18.46 2.85 3.51
N LEU A 30 17.33 2.66 2.83
CA LEU A 30 16.59 1.41 2.86
C LEU A 30 17.22 0.38 1.93
N VAL A 31 17.04 -0.90 2.26
CA VAL A 31 17.57 -2.02 1.47
C VAL A 31 16.51 -2.45 0.49
N LEU A 32 16.83 -2.47 -0.80
CA LEU A 32 15.99 -3.10 -1.83
C LEU A 32 15.93 -4.61 -1.56
N VAL A 33 14.73 -5.13 -1.29
CA VAL A 33 14.52 -6.55 -0.97
C VAL A 33 13.74 -7.30 -2.03
N LYS A 34 12.98 -6.61 -2.88
CA LYS A 34 12.19 -7.22 -3.95
C LYS A 34 12.00 -6.23 -5.10
N GLN A 35 12.02 -6.75 -6.32
CA GLN A 35 11.59 -6.05 -7.53
C GLN A 35 10.51 -6.89 -8.23
N SER A 36 9.52 -6.22 -8.80
CA SER A 36 8.44 -6.85 -9.56
C SER A 36 7.85 -5.85 -10.55
N VAL A 37 6.72 -6.19 -11.15
CA VAL A 37 6.02 -5.35 -12.12
C VAL A 37 4.51 -5.45 -11.93
N ILE A 38 3.81 -4.33 -12.00
CA ILE A 38 2.39 -4.30 -12.32
C ILE A 38 2.28 -4.25 -13.84
N PRO A 39 1.73 -5.28 -14.50
CA PRO A 39 1.64 -5.32 -15.96
C PRO A 39 0.70 -4.24 -16.51
N ALA A 40 0.85 -3.96 -17.80
CA ALA A 40 -0.05 -3.09 -18.54
C ALA A 40 -1.48 -3.65 -18.57
N ARG A 41 -2.47 -2.77 -18.78
CA ARG A 41 -3.89 -3.12 -18.72
C ARG A 41 -4.33 -4.13 -19.78
N ASP A 42 -3.63 -4.18 -20.90
CA ASP A 42 -3.88 -5.06 -22.04
C ASP A 42 -3.15 -6.40 -21.95
N VAL A 43 -2.31 -6.60 -20.92
CA VAL A 43 -1.65 -7.89 -20.68
C VAL A 43 -2.70 -8.93 -20.32
N VAL A 44 -2.72 -10.01 -21.09
CA VAL A 44 -3.54 -11.19 -20.81
C VAL A 44 -2.82 -12.04 -19.76
N LEU A 45 -3.42 -12.14 -18.57
CA LEU A 45 -2.90 -12.98 -17.50
C LEU A 45 -3.10 -14.47 -17.85
N PRO A 46 -2.12 -15.35 -17.54
CA PRO A 46 -2.28 -16.79 -17.69
C PRO A 46 -3.56 -17.32 -17.02
N PRO A 47 -4.23 -18.34 -17.58
CA PRO A 47 -5.48 -18.87 -17.00
C PRO A 47 -5.37 -19.33 -15.54
N ASN A 48 -4.17 -19.77 -15.13
CA ASN A 48 -3.89 -20.28 -13.79
C ASN A 48 -3.41 -19.19 -12.82
N THR A 49 -3.45 -17.91 -13.22
CA THR A 49 -2.99 -16.80 -12.38
C THR A 49 -3.74 -16.76 -11.04
N PRO A 50 -3.05 -16.70 -9.89
CA PRO A 50 -3.70 -16.60 -8.59
C PRO A 50 -4.64 -15.40 -8.49
N THR A 51 -5.79 -15.56 -7.81
CA THR A 51 -6.80 -14.49 -7.65
C THR A 51 -6.21 -13.21 -7.07
N PHE A 52 -5.32 -13.33 -6.08
CA PHE A 52 -4.58 -12.20 -5.49
C PHE A 52 -3.84 -11.37 -6.56
N VAL A 53 -3.20 -12.03 -7.53
CA VAL A 53 -2.48 -11.35 -8.61
C VAL A 53 -3.48 -10.68 -9.56
N GLN A 54 -4.56 -11.38 -9.94
CA GLN A 54 -5.58 -10.81 -10.82
C GLN A 54 -6.21 -9.54 -10.23
N GLU A 55 -6.53 -9.56 -8.94
CA GLU A 55 -7.10 -8.39 -8.26
C GLU A 55 -6.09 -7.26 -8.11
N THR A 56 -4.83 -7.57 -7.80
CA THR A 56 -3.76 -6.57 -7.73
C THR A 56 -3.57 -5.89 -9.09
N VAL A 57 -3.52 -6.64 -10.18
CA VAL A 57 -3.45 -6.10 -11.55
C VAL A 57 -4.66 -5.23 -11.84
N LYS A 58 -5.87 -5.72 -11.56
CA LYS A 58 -7.10 -4.95 -11.79
C LYS A 58 -7.14 -3.64 -10.99
N MET A 59 -6.61 -3.65 -9.77
CA MET A 59 -6.57 -2.49 -8.89
C MET A 59 -5.64 -1.39 -9.41
N TYR A 60 -4.50 -1.78 -10.00
CA TYR A 60 -3.42 -0.85 -10.34
C TYR A 60 -3.14 -0.73 -11.84
N ASN A 61 -3.87 -1.41 -12.73
CA ASN A 61 -3.67 -1.31 -14.19
C ASN A 61 -3.97 0.08 -14.81
N TRP A 62 -4.33 1.07 -14.01
CA TRP A 62 -4.45 2.47 -14.42
C TRP A 62 -3.10 3.20 -14.36
N THR A 63 -2.15 2.71 -13.56
CA THR A 63 -0.86 3.36 -13.32
C THR A 63 -0.08 3.51 -14.62
N ASN A 64 0.66 4.61 -14.73
CA ASN A 64 1.47 4.95 -15.90
C ASN A 64 0.62 4.96 -17.18
N GLN A 65 -0.59 5.52 -17.09
CA GLN A 65 -1.58 5.56 -18.17
C GLN A 65 -1.94 4.15 -18.69
N GLY A 66 -1.90 3.17 -17.80
CA GLY A 66 -2.16 1.76 -18.08
C GLY A 66 -1.07 1.01 -18.82
N ARG A 67 0.14 1.58 -18.93
CA ARG A 67 1.31 0.90 -19.51
C ARG A 67 2.06 0.00 -18.51
N GLY A 68 1.58 -0.08 -17.27
CA GLY A 68 2.21 -0.83 -16.20
C GLY A 68 3.35 -0.05 -15.53
N THR A 69 3.84 -0.57 -14.42
CA THR A 69 4.85 0.09 -13.60
C THR A 69 5.77 -0.94 -12.94
N ASN A 70 7.06 -0.60 -12.83
CA ASN A 70 7.99 -1.33 -12.01
C ASN A 70 7.67 -1.10 -10.53
N LEU A 71 7.68 -2.17 -9.76
CA LEU A 71 7.50 -2.15 -8.32
C LEU A 71 8.83 -2.50 -7.64
N SER A 72 9.35 -1.58 -6.84
CA SER A 72 10.48 -1.84 -5.94
C SER A 72 10.01 -1.84 -4.50
N ILE A 73 10.46 -2.82 -3.71
CA ILE A 73 10.18 -2.87 -2.26
C ILE A 73 11.47 -2.72 -1.48
N TYR A 74 11.46 -1.75 -0.57
CA TYR A 74 12.55 -1.40 0.31
C TYR A 74 12.17 -1.63 1.77
N VAL A 75 13.16 -2.03 2.58
CA VAL A 75 12.97 -2.36 4.00
C VAL A 75 14.13 -1.77 4.82
N PRO A 76 13.89 -1.27 6.04
CA PRO A 76 14.97 -0.87 6.94
C PRO A 76 15.94 -2.03 7.17
N LYS A 77 17.25 -1.77 7.09
CA LYS A 77 18.29 -2.81 7.19
C LYS A 77 18.11 -3.75 8.38
N HIS A 78 17.69 -3.22 9.54
CA HIS A 78 17.49 -4.00 10.76
C HIS A 78 16.21 -4.85 10.77
N LYS A 79 15.28 -4.66 9.82
CA LYS A 79 14.03 -5.43 9.68
C LYS A 79 14.04 -6.41 8.50
N VAL A 80 15.10 -6.47 7.70
CA VAL A 80 15.18 -7.35 6.51
C VAL A 80 14.92 -8.83 6.86
N GLU A 81 15.51 -9.33 7.96
CA GLU A 81 15.30 -10.73 8.37
C GLU A 81 13.87 -11.00 8.87
N ALA A 82 13.25 -10.03 9.54
CA ALA A 82 11.84 -10.11 9.91
C ALA A 82 10.96 -10.07 8.65
N TYR A 83 11.30 -9.23 7.67
CA TYR A 83 10.56 -9.14 6.41
C TYR A 83 10.52 -10.46 5.65
N LYS A 84 11.65 -11.17 5.55
CA LYS A 84 11.72 -12.51 4.93
C LYS A 84 10.81 -13.55 5.58
N LYS A 85 10.49 -13.37 6.86
CA LYS A 85 9.66 -14.27 7.67
C LYS A 85 8.23 -13.77 7.84
N HIS A 86 7.90 -12.63 7.25
CA HIS A 86 6.65 -11.91 7.47
C HIS A 86 6.39 -11.58 8.96
N GLY A 87 7.42 -11.13 9.65
CA GLY A 87 7.36 -10.69 11.05
C GLY A 87 7.97 -11.68 12.05
N PRO A 88 7.74 -11.46 13.36
CA PRO A 88 7.07 -10.28 13.93
C PRO A 88 7.84 -8.98 13.62
N TYR A 89 7.11 -7.87 13.50
CA TYR A 89 7.70 -6.56 13.25
C TYR A 89 7.72 -5.72 14.51
N THR A 90 8.86 -5.08 14.78
CA THR A 90 8.94 -4.02 15.79
C THR A 90 8.29 -2.75 15.26
N ASP A 91 7.96 -1.82 16.16
CA ASP A 91 7.32 -0.56 15.81
C ASP A 91 8.14 0.29 14.80
N GLY A 92 7.44 1.19 14.11
CA GLY A 92 7.94 2.10 13.08
C GLY A 92 7.96 1.50 11.67
N LEU A 93 8.66 2.19 10.75
CA LEU A 93 8.77 1.82 9.33
C LEU A 93 9.10 0.34 9.14
N THR A 94 8.32 -0.35 8.32
CA THR A 94 8.47 -1.78 8.04
C THR A 94 8.84 -2.03 6.60
N ALA A 95 8.09 -1.46 5.66
CA ALA A 95 8.36 -1.60 4.24
C ALA A 95 7.90 -0.35 3.49
N VAL A 96 8.57 -0.09 2.37
CA VAL A 96 8.20 0.93 1.40
C VAL A 96 8.12 0.27 0.04
N ALA A 97 6.97 0.35 -0.61
CA ALA A 97 6.77 -0.09 -1.99
C ALA A 97 6.67 1.14 -2.89
N ILE A 98 7.40 1.16 -4.00
CA ILE A 98 7.45 2.29 -4.92
C ILE A 98 7.04 1.81 -6.32
N TYR A 99 6.00 2.44 -6.88
CA TYR A 99 5.71 2.38 -8.31
C TYR A 99 6.55 3.44 -9.02
N GLU A 100 7.57 2.99 -9.73
CA GLU A 100 8.69 3.85 -10.13
C GLU A 100 8.30 4.91 -11.16
N GLU A 101 7.47 4.56 -12.14
CA GLU A 101 7.10 5.46 -13.24
C GLU A 101 6.20 6.61 -12.81
N GLU A 102 5.36 6.40 -11.79
CA GLU A 102 4.48 7.44 -11.24
C GLU A 102 4.96 8.02 -9.91
N ASN A 103 6.07 7.49 -9.37
CA ASN A 103 6.62 7.92 -8.09
C ASN A 103 5.61 7.83 -6.92
N ILE A 104 4.71 6.84 -6.98
CA ILE A 104 3.77 6.53 -5.91
C ILE A 104 4.50 5.68 -4.87
N ILE A 105 4.45 6.12 -3.62
CA ILE A 105 5.12 5.52 -2.47
C ILE A 105 4.06 4.98 -1.53
N PHE A 106 3.98 3.67 -1.40
CA PHE A 106 3.20 3.00 -0.37
C PHE A 106 4.08 2.72 0.83
N VAL A 107 3.61 3.08 2.01
CA VAL A 107 4.33 2.90 3.27
C VAL A 107 3.57 1.92 4.14
N THR A 108 4.30 0.97 4.73
CA THR A 108 3.82 0.14 5.83
C THR A 108 4.63 0.43 7.07
N GLU A 109 3.97 0.89 8.12
CA GLU A 109 4.50 1.01 9.48
C GLU A 109 3.87 -0.06 10.38
N HIS A 110 4.53 -0.38 11.48
CA HIS A 110 3.89 -1.15 12.56
C HIS A 110 3.85 -0.33 13.84
N LEU A 111 2.78 -0.49 14.61
CA LEU A 111 2.66 0.05 15.96
C LEU A 111 1.93 -0.96 16.83
N ALA A 112 2.56 -1.38 17.92
CA ALA A 112 2.03 -2.41 18.82
C ALA A 112 1.62 -3.71 18.09
N GLY A 113 2.36 -4.08 17.05
CA GLY A 113 2.11 -5.27 16.22
C GLY A 113 1.04 -5.10 15.14
N GLU A 114 0.36 -3.95 15.08
CA GLU A 114 -0.63 -3.65 14.04
C GLU A 114 0.00 -2.92 12.87
N ALA A 115 -0.36 -3.30 11.64
CA ALA A 115 0.11 -2.65 10.43
C ALA A 115 -0.67 -1.35 10.18
N LEU A 116 0.05 -0.27 9.89
CA LEU A 116 -0.47 1.01 9.44
C LEU A 116 -0.03 1.25 8.00
N TYR A 117 -0.89 1.88 7.20
CA TYR A 117 -0.64 2.12 5.78
C TYR A 117 -0.66 3.61 5.44
N GLY A 118 0.10 3.98 4.41
CA GLY A 118 0.16 5.32 3.86
C GLY A 118 0.46 5.31 2.36
N SER A 119 0.02 6.34 1.65
CA SER A 119 0.22 6.53 0.21
C SER A 119 0.69 7.96 -0.06
N TYR A 120 1.89 8.11 -0.62
CA TYR A 120 2.55 9.41 -0.79
C TYR A 120 3.13 9.57 -2.20
N ASP A 121 3.43 10.81 -2.58
CA ASP A 121 4.38 11.08 -3.65
C ASP A 121 5.83 11.17 -3.10
N ARG A 122 6.82 11.37 -3.98
CA ARG A 122 8.24 11.52 -3.59
C ARG A 122 8.53 12.77 -2.76
N GLN A 123 7.65 13.78 -2.79
CA GLN A 123 7.80 15.00 -2.00
C GLN A 123 7.25 14.82 -0.58
N GLY A 124 6.59 13.69 -0.30
CA GLY A 124 5.94 13.41 0.98
C GLY A 124 4.54 13.98 1.10
N ASN A 125 3.93 14.43 0.00
CA ASN A 125 2.52 14.80 0.02
C ASN A 125 1.67 13.54 0.09
N ASP A 126 0.66 13.57 0.96
CA ASP A 126 -0.32 12.49 1.04
C ASP A 126 -1.19 12.49 -0.23
N ILE A 127 -1.26 11.33 -0.89
CA ILE A 127 -2.02 11.13 -2.13
C ILE A 127 -3.09 10.05 -1.98
N SER A 128 -3.40 9.61 -0.75
CA SER A 128 -4.41 8.59 -0.45
C SER A 128 -5.77 8.88 -1.09
N ASP A 129 -6.14 10.16 -1.21
CA ASP A 129 -7.41 10.61 -1.78
C ASP A 129 -7.39 10.81 -3.31
N SER A 130 -6.23 10.70 -3.95
CA SER A 130 -6.08 10.95 -5.40
C SER A 130 -6.66 9.85 -6.29
N HIS A 131 -6.74 8.61 -5.79
CA HIS A 131 -7.37 7.50 -6.49
C HIS A 131 -7.92 6.45 -5.49
N PRO A 132 -9.08 5.81 -5.74
CA PRO A 132 -9.68 4.85 -4.81
C PRO A 132 -8.76 3.68 -4.39
N SER A 133 -7.82 3.27 -5.25
CA SER A 133 -6.84 2.22 -4.94
C SER A 133 -5.73 2.66 -3.98
N LEU A 134 -5.55 3.97 -3.77
CA LEU A 134 -4.50 4.53 -2.91
C LEU A 134 -5.02 4.82 -1.50
N ARG A 135 -6.33 4.72 -1.29
CA ARG A 135 -6.96 4.90 0.01
C ARG A 135 -6.55 3.82 0.99
N ILE A 136 -6.45 4.21 2.25
CA ILE A 136 -6.02 3.32 3.34
C ILE A 136 -6.98 2.14 3.52
N GLU A 137 -8.27 2.33 3.29
CA GLU A 137 -9.25 1.25 3.32
C GLU A 137 -9.00 0.19 2.23
N ALA A 138 -8.44 0.58 1.08
CA ALA A 138 -8.08 -0.37 0.03
C ALA A 138 -6.89 -1.23 0.46
N CYS A 139 -5.88 -0.62 1.12
CA CYS A 139 -4.75 -1.33 1.72
C CYS A 139 -5.25 -2.36 2.74
N TYR A 140 -6.04 -1.94 3.73
CA TYR A 140 -6.59 -2.85 4.74
C TYR A 140 -7.46 -3.94 4.13
N ARG A 141 -8.32 -3.61 3.15
CA ARG A 141 -9.18 -4.61 2.51
C ARG A 141 -8.36 -5.70 1.82
N CYS A 142 -7.32 -5.32 1.08
CA CYS A 142 -6.45 -6.27 0.39
C CYS A 142 -5.66 -7.13 1.40
N HIS A 143 -4.92 -6.49 2.30
CA HIS A 143 -4.07 -7.22 3.26
C HIS A 143 -4.88 -8.09 4.23
N ASN A 144 -6.10 -7.68 4.61
CA ASN A 144 -6.98 -8.51 5.43
C ASN A 144 -7.73 -9.60 4.65
N GLY A 145 -8.04 -9.35 3.37
CA GLY A 145 -8.70 -10.33 2.50
C GLY A 145 -7.79 -11.49 2.11
N TYR A 146 -6.47 -11.24 2.07
CA TYR A 146 -5.45 -12.20 1.64
C TYR A 146 -4.43 -12.50 2.76
N LYS A 147 -4.88 -12.69 4.01
CA LYS A 147 -3.98 -12.88 5.17
C LYS A 147 -3.05 -14.10 5.09
N ASP A 148 -3.40 -15.09 4.28
CA ASP A 148 -2.58 -16.25 3.95
C ASP A 148 -1.37 -15.90 3.06
N ILE A 149 -1.51 -14.86 2.23
CA ILE A 149 -0.47 -14.36 1.32
C ILE A 149 0.23 -13.11 1.89
N CYS A 150 -0.53 -12.25 2.55
CA CYS A 150 -0.14 -10.96 3.11
C CYS A 150 -0.08 -11.04 4.64
N VAL A 151 0.90 -11.78 5.13
CA VAL A 151 1.09 -12.04 6.57
C VAL A 151 1.68 -10.80 7.26
N ASN A 152 1.07 -10.40 8.38
CA ASN A 152 1.48 -9.23 9.18
C ASN A 152 1.70 -7.97 8.33
N GLY A 153 0.77 -7.71 7.41
CA GLY A 153 0.77 -6.49 6.62
C GLY A 153 1.80 -6.41 5.49
N THR A 154 2.54 -7.49 5.18
CA THR A 154 3.43 -7.57 4.01
C THR A 154 3.15 -8.82 3.17
N CYS A 155 3.29 -8.73 1.84
CA CYS A 155 2.89 -9.81 0.93
C CYS A 155 4.05 -10.64 0.38
N ALA A 156 3.85 -11.96 0.31
CA ALA A 156 4.89 -12.93 -0.04
C ALA A 156 5.18 -13.02 -1.54
N VAL A 157 4.18 -12.84 -2.41
CA VAL A 157 4.27 -13.22 -3.83
C VAL A 157 4.63 -12.04 -4.75
N PRO A 158 5.71 -12.14 -5.54
CA PRO A 158 5.98 -11.22 -6.66
C PRO A 158 5.06 -11.54 -7.85
N ILE A 159 4.49 -10.51 -8.50
CA ILE A 159 3.62 -10.71 -9.68
C ILE A 159 4.40 -11.23 -10.88
N ILE A 160 5.66 -10.83 -11.02
CA ILE A 160 6.52 -11.22 -12.15
C ILE A 160 6.70 -12.74 -12.26
N ASP A 161 6.62 -13.47 -11.14
CA ASP A 161 6.83 -14.91 -11.11
C ASP A 161 5.72 -15.67 -11.86
N VAL A 162 4.53 -15.07 -12.02
CA VAL A 162 3.39 -15.64 -12.76
C VAL A 162 3.65 -15.74 -14.27
N PHE A 163 4.57 -14.93 -14.81
CA PHE A 163 4.91 -14.94 -16.23
C PHE A 163 6.12 -15.83 -16.57
N ASN A 164 6.75 -16.44 -15.55
CA ASN A 164 7.93 -17.28 -15.71
C ASN A 164 7.61 -18.79 -15.67
N GLU A 165 6.33 -19.16 -15.72
CA GLU A 165 5.87 -20.56 -15.84
C GLU A 165 5.83 -21.06 -17.29
#